data_AF-A0A936NJ77-F1
#
_entry.id   AF-A0A936NJ77-F1
#
_cell.length_a   1.000
_cell.length_b   1.000
_cell.length_c   1.000
_cell.angle_alpha   90.00
_cell.angle_beta   90.00
_cell.angle_gamma   90.00
#
_symmetry.space_group_name_H-M   'P 1'
#
loop_
_entity.id
_entity.type
_entity.pdbx_description
1 polymer ?
#
loop_
_entity_poly.entity_id
_entity_poly.type
_entity_poly.pdbx_seq_one_letter_code
_entity_poly.pdbx_strand_id
1 'polypeptide(L)'
;MVRGLVLDDGSYWVFYTARDQSTILAELVQGTGTSHSGSFGSSNTRDFNFEGAGIRTATMNGTYVLAKSFRGTITYFNGDTENFTTAYDAESESAPKLNLVVGNYAGLRADHHTVSVTVESAGTVSGHLSDGCTFAGTLSPRTMGKVFHHTVTFGGGACPYDTETVAGVAFYDAATHRLYSAALNSSRTSSLVFIGTKQ
;
A
#
# COMPACT_ATOMS: atom_id res chain seq x y z
N MET A 1 12.71 0.95 3.91
CA MET A 1 12.20 2.31 3.60
C MET A 1 10.75 2.38 4.02
N VAL A 2 10.25 3.55 4.44
CA VAL A 2 8.84 3.74 4.83
C VAL A 2 8.16 4.73 3.90
N ARG A 3 6.94 4.42 3.44
CA ARG A 3 6.03 5.35 2.74
C ARG A 3 4.68 5.30 3.43
N GLY A 4 4.17 6.44 3.88
CA GLY A 4 2.90 6.54 4.56
C GLY A 4 1.92 7.37 3.76
N LEU A 5 0.67 6.93 3.69
CA LEU A 5 -0.47 7.68 3.20
C LEU A 5 -1.44 7.85 4.36
N VAL A 6 -1.93 9.07 4.57
CA VAL A 6 -3.07 9.36 5.45
C VAL A 6 -4.10 10.06 4.58
N LEU A 7 -5.30 9.49 4.54
CA LEU A 7 -6.38 9.94 3.69
C LEU A 7 -7.37 10.79 4.47
N ASP A 8 -8.15 11.58 3.74
CA ASP A 8 -9.21 12.45 4.23
C ASP A 8 -10.34 11.71 4.96
N ASP A 9 -10.58 10.43 4.61
CA ASP A 9 -11.51 9.54 5.30
C ASP A 9 -10.96 8.95 6.62
N GLY A 10 -9.75 9.36 7.01
CA GLY A 10 -9.05 8.90 8.22
C GLY A 10 -8.36 7.55 8.07
N SER A 11 -8.45 6.90 6.90
CA SER A 11 -7.69 5.70 6.61
C SER A 11 -6.21 6.02 6.43
N TYR A 12 -5.35 5.09 6.84
CA TYR A 12 -3.91 5.21 6.61
C TYR A 12 -3.32 3.89 6.14
N TRP A 13 -2.25 4.01 5.38
CA TRP A 13 -1.53 2.93 4.73
C TRP A 13 -0.04 3.21 4.85
N VAL A 14 0.70 2.32 5.50
CA VAL A 14 2.15 2.45 5.66
C VAL A 14 2.83 1.25 5.05
N PHE A 15 3.63 1.51 4.03
CA PHE A 15 4.39 0.50 3.29
C PHE A 15 5.81 0.45 3.85
N TYR A 16 6.22 -0.74 4.27
CA TYR A 16 7.59 -1.01 4.70
C TYR A 16 8.26 -1.92 3.69
N THR A 17 9.41 -1.48 3.21
CA THR A 17 10.29 -2.35 2.42
C THR A 17 11.26 -3.09 3.34
N ALA A 18 11.65 -4.29 2.95
CA ALA A 18 12.67 -5.08 3.62
C ALA A 18 13.95 -4.27 3.85
N ARG A 19 14.66 -4.62 4.93
CA ARG A 19 15.92 -3.98 5.30
C ARG A 19 16.92 -4.15 4.16
N ASP A 20 17.55 -3.06 3.76
CA ASP A 20 18.54 -3.01 2.67
C ASP A 20 18.02 -3.41 1.27
N GLN A 21 16.72 -3.70 1.12
CA GLN A 21 16.07 -4.07 -0.13
C GLN A 21 14.84 -3.20 -0.40
N SER A 22 15.07 -2.03 -1.01
CA SER A 22 14.01 -1.03 -1.26
C SER A 22 12.92 -1.45 -2.26
N THR A 23 13.08 -2.58 -2.93
CA THR A 23 12.17 -3.10 -3.95
C THR A 23 11.31 -4.25 -3.45
N ILE A 24 11.59 -4.80 -2.27
CA ILE A 24 10.82 -5.89 -1.67
C ILE A 24 10.00 -5.31 -0.53
N LEU A 25 8.69 -5.51 -0.57
CA LEU A 25 7.80 -5.18 0.54
C LEU A 25 7.96 -6.21 1.65
N ALA A 26 8.26 -5.72 2.86
CA ALA A 26 8.29 -6.54 4.06
C ALA A 26 6.94 -6.51 4.77
N GLU A 27 6.31 -5.33 4.86
CA GLU A 27 5.09 -5.17 5.65
C GLU A 27 4.17 -4.10 5.06
N LEU A 28 2.88 -4.26 5.33
CA LEU A 28 1.86 -3.25 5.10
C LEU A 28 1.07 -3.04 6.39
N VAL A 29 1.05 -1.81 6.87
CA VAL A 29 0.25 -1.41 8.02
C VAL A 29 -0.95 -0.61 7.55
N GLN A 30 -2.15 -1.02 7.97
CA GLN A 30 -3.40 -0.38 7.59
C GLN A 30 -4.29 -0.16 8.81
N GLY A 31 -5.00 0.96 8.84
CA GLY A 31 -6.07 1.20 9.80
C GLY A 31 -6.84 2.47 9.50
N THR A 32 -7.64 2.88 10.47
CA THR A 32 -8.31 4.19 10.48
C THR A 32 -8.00 4.87 11.80
N GLY A 33 -7.62 6.14 11.75
CA GLY A 33 -7.32 6.90 12.95
C GLY A 33 -8.01 8.24 12.99
N THR A 34 -7.85 8.89 14.13
CA THR A 34 -8.29 10.26 14.34
C THR A 34 -7.06 11.12 14.61
N SER A 35 -7.10 12.34 14.11
CA SER A 35 -6.06 13.32 14.33
C SER A 35 -6.65 14.54 15.03
N HIS A 36 -5.98 15.04 16.06
CA HIS A 36 -6.40 16.25 16.77
C HIS A 36 -5.19 16.92 17.42
N SER A 37 -5.05 18.23 17.20
CA SER A 37 -4.05 19.07 17.87
C SER A 37 -2.62 18.52 17.83
N GLY A 38 -2.18 18.01 16.67
CA GLY A 38 -0.83 17.47 16.47
C GLY A 38 -0.64 16.02 16.95
N SER A 39 -1.69 15.37 17.45
CA SER A 39 -1.69 13.97 17.87
C SER A 39 -2.54 13.10 16.94
N PHE A 40 -2.14 11.85 16.77
CA PHE A 40 -2.85 10.83 15.98
C PHE A 40 -3.03 9.55 16.81
N GLY A 41 -4.20 8.93 16.70
CA GLY A 41 -4.49 7.67 17.37
C GLY A 41 -5.35 6.74 16.51
N SER A 42 -5.04 5.45 16.55
CA SER A 42 -5.77 4.37 15.90
C SER A 42 -5.78 3.13 16.80
N SER A 43 -6.97 2.57 17.00
CA SER A 43 -7.20 1.34 17.78
C SER A 43 -7.45 0.11 16.92
N ASN A 44 -7.49 0.26 15.60
CA ASN A 44 -7.86 -0.80 14.65
C ASN A 44 -6.75 -1.12 13.63
N THR A 45 -5.48 -0.89 14.02
CA THR A 45 -4.31 -1.17 13.20
C THR A 45 -4.20 -2.68 12.92
N ARG A 46 -4.00 -3.01 11.65
CA ARG A 46 -3.61 -4.32 11.15
C ARG A 46 -2.24 -4.18 10.51
N ASP A 47 -1.34 -5.08 10.85
CA ASP A 47 -0.06 -5.19 10.19
C ASP A 47 -0.01 -6.53 9.43
N PHE A 48 0.24 -6.45 8.13
CA PHE A 48 0.40 -7.57 7.23
C PHE A 48 1.89 -7.79 7.02
N ASN A 49 2.46 -8.71 7.80
CA ASN A 49 3.87 -9.04 7.71
C ASN A 49 4.10 -10.16 6.69
N PHE A 50 4.87 -9.85 5.65
CA PHE A 50 5.23 -10.76 4.56
C PHE A 50 6.55 -11.50 4.81
N GLU A 51 7.16 -11.30 5.98
CA GLU A 51 8.40 -11.96 6.42
C GLU A 51 8.15 -13.19 7.31
N GLY A 52 6.89 -13.58 7.49
CA GLY A 52 6.48 -14.85 8.11
C GLY A 52 5.67 -14.73 9.40
N ALA A 53 5.46 -13.52 9.93
CA ALA A 53 4.63 -13.32 11.14
C ALA A 53 3.12 -13.29 10.85
N GLY A 54 2.71 -13.23 9.59
CA GLY A 54 1.31 -13.18 9.18
C GLY A 54 0.64 -11.85 9.53
N ILE A 55 -0.66 -11.89 9.84
CA ILE A 55 -1.44 -10.69 10.15
C ILE A 55 -1.46 -10.45 11.66
N ARG A 56 -0.89 -9.32 12.09
CA ARG A 56 -0.83 -8.90 13.48
C ARG A 56 -1.86 -7.80 13.77
N THR A 57 -2.48 -7.87 14.95
CA THR A 57 -3.33 -6.77 15.45
C THR A 57 -2.47 -5.84 16.28
N ALA A 58 -2.65 -4.54 16.11
CA ALA A 58 -1.88 -3.52 16.80
C ALA A 58 -2.74 -2.28 17.11
N THR A 59 -2.15 -1.35 17.83
CA THR A 59 -2.61 0.05 17.93
C THR A 59 -1.52 0.97 17.36
N MET A 60 -1.91 2.17 16.94
CA MET A 60 -1.00 3.16 16.37
C MET A 60 -1.23 4.49 17.09
N ASN A 61 -0.19 5.00 17.72
CA ASN A 61 -0.17 6.36 18.26
C ASN A 61 0.88 7.17 17.51
N GLY A 62 0.64 8.47 17.37
CA GLY A 62 1.60 9.31 16.66
C GLY A 62 1.45 10.79 16.98
N THR A 63 2.45 11.53 16.51
CA THR A 63 2.45 12.99 16.52
C THR A 63 2.78 13.49 15.13
N TYR A 64 2.21 14.64 14.76
CA TYR A 64 2.44 15.24 13.46
C TYR A 64 2.64 16.74 13.55
N VAL A 65 3.45 17.24 12.63
CA VAL A 65 3.51 18.65 12.29
C VAL A 65 2.89 18.79 10.91
N LEU A 66 1.81 19.56 10.83
CA LEU A 66 1.03 19.72 9.61
C LEU A 66 1.92 20.12 8.43
N ALA A 67 1.73 19.44 7.29
CA ALA A 67 2.52 19.62 6.07
C ALA A 67 4.05 19.52 6.27
N LYS A 68 4.52 18.79 7.29
CA LYS A 68 5.97 18.61 7.55
C LYS A 68 6.36 17.19 7.87
N SER A 69 5.80 16.60 8.92
CA SER A 69 6.25 15.30 9.41
C SER A 69 5.18 14.54 10.16
N PHE A 70 5.31 13.22 10.15
CA PHE A 70 4.52 12.31 10.96
C PHE A 70 5.46 11.32 11.66
N ARG A 71 5.28 11.14 12.97
CA ARG A 71 5.99 10.16 13.79
C ARG A 71 4.99 9.21 14.38
N GLY A 72 5.12 7.93 14.06
CA GLY A 72 4.21 6.88 14.53
C GLY A 72 4.93 5.82 15.35
N THR A 73 4.24 5.31 16.36
CA THR A 73 4.61 4.13 17.14
C THR A 73 3.49 3.09 17.03
N ILE A 74 3.80 1.94 16.42
CA ILE A 74 2.93 0.77 16.37
C ILE A 74 3.18 -0.02 17.65
N THR A 75 2.12 -0.39 18.37
CA THR A 75 2.20 -1.23 19.57
C THR A 75 1.42 -2.51 19.32
N TYR A 76 2.11 -3.63 19.39
CA TYR A 76 1.55 -4.96 19.21
C TYR A 76 1.04 -5.53 20.55
N PHE A 77 0.15 -6.53 20.49
CA PHE A 77 -0.46 -7.11 21.69
C PHE A 77 0.54 -7.81 22.62
N ASN A 78 1.66 -8.29 22.08
CA ASN A 78 2.75 -8.88 22.85
C ASN A 78 3.64 -7.84 23.56
N GLY A 79 3.36 -6.54 23.39
CA GLY A 79 4.11 -5.43 23.97
C GLY A 79 5.24 -4.90 23.08
N ASP A 80 5.53 -5.54 21.96
CA ASP A 80 6.53 -5.05 21.01
C ASP A 80 6.10 -3.72 20.40
N THR A 81 7.08 -2.90 20.05
CA THR A 81 6.83 -1.61 19.40
C THR A 81 7.73 -1.38 18.22
N GLU A 82 7.17 -0.72 17.20
CA GLU A 82 7.88 -0.28 16.02
C GLU A 82 7.65 1.20 15.80
N ASN A 83 8.73 1.92 15.50
CA ASN A 83 8.69 3.37 15.36
C ASN A 83 9.08 3.76 13.94
N PHE A 84 8.40 4.78 13.41
CA PHE A 84 8.75 5.34 12.12
C PHE A 84 8.60 6.85 12.10
N THR A 85 9.30 7.47 11.15
CA THR A 85 9.13 8.88 10.83
C THR A 85 9.02 9.02 9.32
N THR A 86 8.03 9.76 8.87
CA THR A 86 7.88 10.15 7.47
C THR A 86 7.94 11.67 7.35
N ALA A 87 8.43 12.13 6.20
CA ALA A 87 8.33 13.52 5.79
C ALA A 87 7.08 13.70 4.93
N TYR A 88 6.53 14.91 4.98
CA TYR A 88 5.43 15.30 4.11
C TYR A 88 5.88 15.39 2.65
N ASP A 89 5.03 14.92 1.75
CA ASP A 89 5.20 15.07 0.30
C ASP A 89 4.29 16.20 -0.18
N ALA A 90 4.87 17.31 -0.60
CA ALA A 90 4.12 18.48 -1.08
C ALA A 90 3.30 18.20 -2.35
N GLU A 91 3.66 17.17 -3.13
CA GLU A 91 2.88 16.77 -4.30
C GLU A 91 1.60 16.01 -3.91
N SER A 92 1.46 15.60 -2.65
CA SER A 92 0.30 14.88 -2.14
C SER A 92 -1.01 15.66 -2.21
N GLU A 93 -0.99 16.99 -2.40
CA GLU A 93 -2.21 17.80 -2.52
C GLU A 93 -2.83 17.79 -3.92
N SER A 94 -2.10 17.28 -4.92
CA SER A 94 -2.57 17.21 -6.29
C SER A 94 -3.30 15.90 -6.58
N ALA A 95 -4.42 15.97 -7.33
CA ALA A 95 -5.05 14.77 -7.88
C ALA A 95 -4.07 14.04 -8.80
N PRO A 96 -3.99 12.71 -8.75
CA PRO A 96 -2.99 11.99 -9.49
C PRO A 96 -3.38 11.92 -10.97
N LYS A 97 -2.38 11.99 -11.84
CA LYS A 97 -2.59 11.99 -13.28
C LYS A 97 -2.40 10.58 -13.84
N LEU A 98 -3.48 10.00 -14.34
CA LEU A 98 -3.47 8.61 -14.84
C LEU A 98 -2.45 8.42 -15.97
N ASN A 99 -2.27 9.42 -16.85
CA ASN A 99 -1.30 9.37 -17.94
C ASN A 99 0.16 9.16 -17.50
N LEU A 100 0.53 9.57 -16.27
CA LEU A 100 1.87 9.30 -15.72
C LEU A 100 2.05 7.82 -15.34
N VAL A 101 0.94 7.15 -15.01
CA VAL A 101 0.91 5.78 -14.51
C VAL A 101 0.70 4.75 -15.62
N VAL A 102 0.22 5.15 -16.79
CA VAL A 102 0.06 4.23 -17.94
C VAL A 102 1.40 3.59 -18.31
N GLY A 103 1.43 2.26 -18.40
CA GLY A 103 2.62 1.50 -18.81
C GLY A 103 2.72 0.12 -18.18
N ASN A 104 3.86 -0.51 -18.42
CA ASN A 104 4.19 -1.83 -17.89
C ASN A 104 5.12 -1.69 -16.69
N TYR A 105 4.91 -2.53 -15.68
CA TYR A 105 5.64 -2.53 -14.43
C TYR A 105 6.12 -3.94 -14.12
N ALA A 106 7.34 -4.04 -13.59
CA ALA A 106 7.88 -5.28 -13.05
C ALA A 106 8.19 -5.09 -11.57
N GLY A 107 7.76 -6.04 -10.74
CA GLY A 107 7.99 -6.09 -9.31
C GLY A 107 8.29 -7.51 -8.84
N LEU A 108 8.55 -7.63 -7.54
CA LEU A 108 8.76 -8.91 -6.86
C LEU A 108 7.77 -9.05 -5.72
N ARG A 109 7.22 -10.26 -5.58
CA ARG A 109 6.55 -10.68 -4.34
C ARG A 109 7.60 -11.10 -3.31
N ALA A 110 7.25 -11.07 -2.03
CA ALA A 110 8.16 -11.43 -0.93
C ALA A 110 8.79 -12.83 -1.07
N ASP A 111 8.12 -13.75 -1.76
CA ASP A 111 8.62 -15.10 -2.05
C ASP A 111 9.37 -15.21 -3.40
N HIS A 112 9.85 -14.07 -3.93
CA HIS A 112 10.67 -13.96 -5.14
C HIS A 112 9.98 -14.29 -6.47
N HIS A 113 8.66 -14.47 -6.50
CA HIS A 113 7.94 -14.54 -7.77
C HIS A 113 7.91 -13.17 -8.44
N THR A 114 8.20 -13.16 -9.75
CA THR A 114 8.11 -11.93 -10.53
C THR A 114 6.65 -11.60 -10.78
N VAL A 115 6.32 -10.31 -10.67
CA VAL A 115 4.98 -9.79 -10.90
C VAL A 115 5.06 -8.76 -12.01
N SER A 116 4.36 -9.03 -13.11
CA SER A 116 4.22 -8.09 -14.23
C SER A 116 2.84 -7.44 -14.16
N VAL A 117 2.77 -6.12 -14.25
CA VAL A 117 1.53 -5.35 -14.18
C VAL A 117 1.45 -4.37 -15.35
N THR A 118 0.30 -4.33 -15.99
CA THR A 118 -0.01 -3.36 -17.05
C THR A 118 -1.09 -2.42 -16.54
N VAL A 119 -0.86 -1.12 -16.70
CA VAL A 119 -1.86 -0.08 -16.45
C VAL A 119 -2.18 0.61 -17.78
N GLU A 120 -3.44 0.52 -18.20
CA GLU A 120 -3.91 1.12 -19.44
C GLU A 120 -4.43 2.55 -19.24
N SER A 121 -4.59 3.29 -20.33
CA SER A 121 -5.06 4.69 -20.30
C SER A 121 -6.46 4.88 -19.74
N ALA A 122 -7.30 3.84 -19.75
CA ALA A 122 -8.62 3.85 -19.15
C ALA A 122 -8.60 3.58 -17.63
N GLY A 123 -7.43 3.26 -17.06
CA GLY A 123 -7.29 2.87 -15.66
C GLY A 123 -7.50 1.38 -15.42
N THR A 124 -7.69 0.58 -16.47
CA THR A 124 -7.69 -0.88 -16.38
C THR A 124 -6.30 -1.34 -15.92
N VAL A 125 -6.29 -2.25 -14.95
CA VAL A 125 -5.09 -2.91 -14.44
C VAL A 125 -5.18 -4.39 -14.75
N SER A 126 -4.10 -4.97 -15.26
CA SER A 126 -3.95 -6.42 -15.38
C SER A 126 -2.58 -6.84 -14.87
N GLY A 127 -2.48 -8.06 -14.35
CA GLY A 127 -1.21 -8.58 -13.88
C GLY A 127 -1.10 -10.09 -13.94
N HIS A 128 0.15 -10.53 -13.97
CA HIS A 128 0.53 -11.93 -14.03
C HIS A 128 1.78 -12.17 -13.18
N LEU A 129 1.77 -13.29 -12.47
CA LEU A 129 2.86 -13.75 -11.63
C LEU A 129 3.54 -14.96 -12.26
N SER A 130 4.84 -15.15 -12.00
CA SER A 130 5.60 -16.30 -12.51
C SER A 130 5.13 -17.67 -12.00
N ASP A 131 4.29 -17.71 -10.97
CA ASP A 131 3.63 -18.93 -10.47
C ASP A 131 2.34 -19.30 -11.23
N GLY A 132 1.92 -18.47 -12.20
CA GLY A 132 0.69 -18.69 -12.96
C GLY A 132 -0.50 -17.88 -12.46
N CYS A 133 -0.43 -17.22 -11.30
CA CYS A 133 -1.53 -16.38 -10.83
C CYS A 133 -1.74 -15.17 -11.76
N THR A 134 -2.99 -14.84 -12.04
CA THR A 134 -3.38 -13.65 -12.81
C THR A 134 -4.37 -12.83 -12.02
N PHE A 135 -4.45 -11.55 -12.32
CA PHE A 135 -5.42 -10.66 -11.72
C PHE A 135 -5.80 -9.52 -12.66
N ALA A 136 -7.00 -8.99 -12.46
CA ALA A 136 -7.53 -7.85 -13.21
C ALA A 136 -8.15 -6.84 -12.25
N GLY A 137 -8.15 -5.57 -12.62
CA GLY A 137 -8.48 -4.51 -11.69
C GLY A 137 -8.69 -3.16 -12.34
N THR A 138 -8.87 -2.16 -11.48
CA THR A 138 -9.05 -0.77 -11.90
C THR A 138 -8.26 0.17 -11.02
N LEU A 139 -7.92 1.33 -11.58
CA LEU A 139 -7.18 2.40 -10.96
C LEU A 139 -7.86 3.71 -11.36
N SER A 140 -8.44 4.41 -10.38
CA SER A 140 -9.19 5.65 -10.62
C SER A 140 -8.67 6.79 -9.71
N PRO A 141 -8.43 8.00 -10.24
CA PRO A 141 -7.91 9.11 -9.43
C PRO A 141 -8.82 9.45 -8.26
N ARG A 142 -8.25 9.65 -7.07
CA ARG A 142 -8.97 10.33 -5.98
C ARG A 142 -9.02 11.83 -6.25
N THR A 143 -10.04 12.49 -5.69
CA THR A 143 -10.20 13.95 -5.77
C THR A 143 -9.14 14.70 -4.98
N MET A 144 -8.63 14.09 -3.91
CA MET A 144 -7.57 14.60 -3.05
C MET A 144 -6.54 13.50 -2.77
N GLY A 145 -5.28 13.91 -2.56
CA GLY A 145 -4.19 12.94 -2.46
C GLY A 145 -3.64 12.59 -3.84
N LYS A 146 -2.31 12.50 -3.99
CA LYS A 146 -1.64 11.86 -5.15
C LYS A 146 -1.83 10.33 -5.12
N VAL A 147 -3.07 9.89 -4.94
CA VAL A 147 -3.47 8.51 -4.63
C VAL A 147 -4.66 8.14 -5.49
N PHE A 148 -4.67 6.91 -5.98
CA PHE A 148 -5.77 6.33 -6.73
C PHE A 148 -6.57 5.39 -5.84
N HIS A 149 -7.88 5.30 -6.08
CA HIS A 149 -8.65 4.13 -5.72
C HIS A 149 -8.23 2.96 -6.60
N HIS A 150 -8.08 1.80 -5.97
CA HIS A 150 -7.57 0.61 -6.63
C HIS A 150 -8.44 -0.59 -6.26
N THR A 151 -8.80 -1.40 -7.26
CA THR A 151 -9.49 -2.69 -7.06
C THR A 151 -8.77 -3.77 -7.82
N VAL A 152 -8.71 -4.98 -7.27
CA VAL A 152 -8.17 -6.16 -7.94
C VAL A 152 -9.02 -7.37 -7.64
N THR A 153 -9.33 -8.13 -8.69
CA THR A 153 -9.95 -9.45 -8.63
C THR A 153 -8.92 -10.48 -9.07
N PHE A 154 -8.70 -11.49 -8.25
CA PHE A 154 -7.82 -12.61 -8.58
C PHE A 154 -8.47 -13.55 -9.59
N GLY A 155 -7.68 -14.17 -10.45
CA GLY A 155 -8.13 -15.04 -11.53
C GLY A 155 -8.43 -16.49 -11.14
N GLY A 156 -8.34 -16.84 -9.85
CA GLY A 156 -8.44 -18.23 -9.38
C GLY A 156 -7.18 -19.05 -9.63
N GLY A 157 -7.29 -20.37 -9.46
CA GLY A 157 -6.23 -21.32 -9.79
C GLY A 157 -5.00 -21.20 -8.88
N ALA A 158 -3.88 -20.73 -9.43
CA ALA A 158 -2.62 -20.54 -8.70
C ALA A 158 -2.62 -19.34 -7.74
N CYS A 159 -3.70 -18.54 -7.73
CA CYS A 159 -3.80 -17.36 -6.87
C CYS A 159 -4.10 -17.72 -5.41
N PRO A 160 -3.46 -17.02 -4.43
CA PRO A 160 -3.58 -17.33 -3.00
C PRO A 160 -4.97 -17.07 -2.41
N TYR A 161 -5.78 -16.25 -3.07
CA TYR A 161 -7.11 -15.84 -2.61
C TYR A 161 -8.21 -16.20 -3.62
N ASP A 162 -8.00 -17.27 -4.39
CA ASP A 162 -8.92 -17.77 -5.42
C ASP A 162 -9.44 -16.65 -6.34
N THR A 163 -10.75 -16.36 -6.33
CA THR A 163 -11.42 -15.35 -7.16
C THR A 163 -11.83 -14.10 -6.36
N GLU A 164 -11.26 -13.92 -5.16
CA GLU A 164 -11.60 -12.81 -4.28
C GLU A 164 -11.29 -11.45 -4.92
N THR A 165 -12.10 -10.46 -4.57
CA THR A 165 -11.87 -9.06 -4.94
C THR A 165 -11.43 -8.26 -3.72
N VAL A 166 -10.33 -7.53 -3.87
CA VAL A 166 -9.76 -6.65 -2.85
C VAL A 166 -9.76 -5.21 -3.34
N ALA A 167 -9.84 -4.25 -2.41
CA ALA A 167 -9.84 -2.83 -2.70
C ALA A 167 -8.87 -2.06 -1.81
N GLY A 168 -8.34 -0.95 -2.29
CA GLY A 168 -7.44 -0.09 -1.54
C GLY A 168 -6.91 1.08 -2.34
N VAL A 169 -5.61 1.31 -2.23
CA VAL A 169 -4.95 2.51 -2.70
C VAL A 169 -3.71 2.19 -3.54
N ALA A 170 -3.43 3.06 -4.50
CA ALA A 170 -2.18 3.05 -5.23
C ALA A 170 -1.62 4.46 -5.39
N PHE A 171 -0.31 4.61 -5.47
CA PHE A 171 0.34 5.87 -5.81
C PHE A 171 1.59 5.65 -6.64
N TYR A 172 1.90 6.62 -7.49
CA TYR A 172 3.07 6.58 -8.36
C TYR A 172 4.12 7.58 -7.90
N ASP A 173 5.30 7.06 -7.57
CA ASP A 173 6.50 7.85 -7.28
C ASP A 173 7.22 8.12 -8.60
N ALA A 174 7.07 9.34 -9.10
CA ALA A 174 7.67 9.79 -10.35
C ALA A 174 9.20 9.91 -10.27
N ALA A 175 9.77 10.13 -9.08
CA ALA A 175 11.22 10.26 -8.92
C ALA A 175 11.92 8.89 -9.06
N THR A 176 11.25 7.82 -8.61
CA THR A 176 11.79 6.45 -8.69
C THR A 176 11.15 5.60 -9.78
N HIS A 177 10.17 6.15 -10.50
CA HIS A 177 9.35 5.45 -11.50
C HIS A 177 8.65 4.21 -10.94
N ARG A 178 8.26 4.25 -9.66
CA ARG A 178 7.66 3.12 -8.95
C ARG A 178 6.17 3.29 -8.71
N LEU A 179 5.41 2.25 -9.01
CA LEU A 179 4.01 2.12 -8.63
C LEU A 179 3.93 1.33 -7.32
N TYR A 180 3.35 1.95 -6.30
CA TYR A 180 3.01 1.33 -5.03
C TYR A 180 1.52 1.04 -5.03
N SER A 181 1.12 -0.16 -4.64
CA SER A 181 -0.29 -0.54 -4.54
C SER A 181 -0.51 -1.45 -3.34
N ALA A 182 -1.60 -1.21 -2.62
CA ALA A 182 -2.12 -2.07 -1.56
C ALA A 182 -3.63 -2.20 -1.68
N ALA A 183 -4.15 -3.39 -1.48
CA ALA A 183 -5.57 -3.65 -1.43
C ALA A 183 -5.88 -4.77 -0.44
N LEU A 184 -7.00 -4.64 0.26
CA LEU A 184 -7.47 -5.60 1.25
C LEU A 184 -8.90 -6.03 0.94
N ASN A 185 -9.29 -7.21 1.38
CA ASN A 185 -10.71 -7.56 1.45
C ASN A 185 -11.40 -6.81 2.62
N SER A 186 -12.73 -6.84 2.67
CA SER A 186 -13.50 -6.14 3.72
C SER A 186 -13.16 -6.62 5.14
N SER A 187 -12.80 -7.89 5.29
CA SER A 187 -12.42 -8.50 6.58
C SER A 187 -10.96 -8.21 6.96
N ARG A 188 -10.16 -7.64 6.06
CA ARG A 188 -8.72 -7.39 6.23
C ARG A 188 -7.94 -8.66 6.60
N THR A 189 -8.27 -9.75 5.93
CA THR A 189 -7.63 -11.07 6.05
C THR A 189 -6.88 -11.49 4.79
N SER A 190 -7.22 -10.87 3.66
CA SER A 190 -6.56 -11.06 2.37
C SER A 190 -5.94 -9.75 1.94
N SER A 191 -4.71 -9.79 1.43
CA SER A 191 -3.98 -8.59 1.02
C SER A 191 -3.29 -8.78 -0.31
N LEU A 192 -3.40 -7.79 -1.19
CA LEU A 192 -2.51 -7.60 -2.32
C LEU A 192 -1.62 -6.42 -2.01
N VAL A 193 -0.30 -6.60 -2.16
CA VAL A 193 0.65 -5.49 -2.08
C VAL A 193 1.65 -5.63 -3.23
N PHE A 194 1.95 -4.51 -3.88
CA PHE A 194 2.81 -4.47 -5.04
C PHE A 194 3.69 -3.21 -5.00
N ILE A 195 4.99 -3.40 -5.24
CA ILE A 195 5.90 -2.35 -5.68
C ILE A 195 6.48 -2.81 -7.02
N GLY A 196 6.24 -2.04 -8.07
CA GLY A 196 6.81 -2.30 -9.39
C GLY A 196 7.49 -1.08 -9.96
N THR A 197 8.56 -1.30 -10.72
CA THR A 197 9.25 -0.25 -11.47
C THR A 197 8.76 -0.26 -12.92
N LYS A 198 8.43 0.92 -13.42
CA LYS A 198 7.99 1.12 -14.80
C LYS A 198 9.09 0.70 -15.78
N GLN A 199 8.74 -0.05 -16.82
CA GLN A 199 9.63 -0.50 -17.90
C GLN A 199 9.66 0.50 -19.05
#